data_AF-A0A2G5I8Z3-F1
#
_entry.id   AF-A0A2G5I8Z3-F1
#
_cell.length_a   1.000
_cell.length_b   1.000
_cell.length_c   1.000
_cell.angle_alpha   90.00
_cell.angle_beta   90.00
_cell.angle_gamma   90.00
#
_symmetry.space_group_name_H-M   'P 1'
#
loop_
_entity.id
_entity.type
_entity.pdbx_description
1 polymer ?
#
loop_
_entity_poly.entity_id
_entity_poly.type
_entity_poly.pdbx_seq_one_letter_code
_entity_poly.pdbx_strand_id
1 'polypeptide(L)'
;MKLTLATACLAACISTTYAWGGGSYYDDGSGSSSDSSSDNSGSSYSSNGFQGFGNSGFFSDSYSTKVIAHAVLATVAFGFLFPAGGILIRLASFRGLWVIHAVWQLLAYVLYIAAFGLGVWLVRTGPRNMLHDPHPIIGIVLLGLLFFQPFFGLLHHFLFRKHLRRTLWSYLHLWLGRIVVTLGIINGGLGLRLARRMPFNRPSNGAIIGYGVAAGVMWLLYVLSAIIGERRRSRVREQAAAQAPMSQKAYAPSKSSSTGRGGRYA
;
A
#
# COMPACT_ATOMS: atom_id res chain seq x y z
N MET A 1 -14.81 9.09 -15.99
CA MET A 1 -13.75 9.89 -15.33
C MET A 1 -13.11 9.18 -14.13
N LYS A 2 -12.64 7.92 -14.26
CA LYS A 2 -12.17 7.13 -13.09
C LYS A 2 -10.77 6.49 -13.20
N LEU A 3 -10.03 6.72 -14.29
CA LEU A 3 -8.70 6.13 -14.48
C LEU A 3 -7.53 7.08 -14.15
N THR A 4 -7.78 8.39 -14.06
CA THR A 4 -6.72 9.42 -14.00
C THR A 4 -6.01 9.52 -12.65
N LEU A 5 -6.69 9.21 -11.54
CA LEU A 5 -6.08 9.33 -10.20
C LEU A 5 -5.15 8.16 -9.87
N ALA A 6 -5.50 6.96 -10.35
CA ALA A 6 -4.68 5.75 -10.16
C ALA A 6 -3.42 5.80 -11.02
N THR A 7 -3.51 6.27 -12.27
CA THR A 7 -2.34 6.50 -13.13
C THR A 7 -1.49 7.66 -12.63
N ALA A 8 -2.06 8.72 -12.05
CA ALA A 8 -1.30 9.79 -11.44
C ALA A 8 -0.54 9.35 -10.17
N CYS A 9 -1.10 8.45 -9.36
CA CYS A 9 -0.38 7.91 -8.20
C CYS A 9 0.68 6.89 -8.60
N LEU A 10 0.42 6.05 -9.62
CA LEU A 10 1.45 5.18 -10.20
C LEU A 10 2.56 6.01 -10.82
N ALA A 11 2.21 7.06 -11.58
CA ALA A 11 3.17 8.01 -12.12
C ALA A 11 3.93 8.73 -11.02
N ALA A 12 3.30 9.19 -9.93
CA ALA A 12 4.00 9.83 -8.81
C ALA A 12 4.95 8.84 -8.10
N CYS A 13 4.53 7.58 -7.89
CA CYS A 13 5.38 6.52 -7.34
C CYS A 13 6.58 6.22 -8.24
N ILE A 14 6.37 6.18 -9.56
CA ILE A 14 7.46 6.00 -10.53
C ILE A 14 8.26 7.33 -10.70
N SER A 15 7.66 8.50 -10.49
CA SER A 15 8.34 9.80 -10.48
C SER A 15 9.29 9.95 -9.31
N THR A 16 8.95 9.38 -8.16
CA THR A 16 9.91 9.18 -7.08
C THR A 16 11.10 8.31 -7.52
N THR A 17 10.92 7.33 -8.42
CA THR A 17 12.05 6.53 -8.94
C THR A 17 12.94 7.32 -9.91
N TYR A 18 12.38 8.24 -10.69
CA TYR A 18 13.17 9.16 -11.53
C TYR A 18 13.93 10.20 -10.70
N ALA A 19 13.40 10.60 -9.53
CA ALA A 19 14.07 11.55 -8.63
C ALA A 19 15.31 10.98 -7.89
N TRP A 20 15.60 9.69 -8.06
CA TRP A 20 16.84 9.04 -7.62
C TRP A 20 17.90 8.95 -8.74
N GLY A 21 17.51 9.19 -10.00
CA GLY A 21 18.38 9.17 -11.16
C GLY A 21 18.41 10.54 -11.83
N GLY A 22 19.35 11.39 -11.39
CA GLY A 22 19.63 12.65 -12.08
C GLY A 22 19.40 13.88 -11.21
N GLY A 23 20.50 14.35 -10.62
CA GLY A 23 20.61 15.68 -10.06
C GLY A 23 22.01 16.18 -10.33
N SER A 24 22.34 16.49 -11.59
CA SER A 24 23.43 17.42 -11.87
C SER A 24 22.99 18.77 -11.32
N TYR A 25 23.63 19.20 -10.25
CA TYR A 25 23.56 20.57 -9.79
C TYR A 25 24.23 21.44 -10.86
N TYR A 26 23.45 22.30 -11.51
CA TYR A 26 23.98 23.50 -12.13
C TYR A 26 24.19 24.50 -10.99
N ASP A 27 25.45 24.67 -10.60
CA ASP A 27 25.91 25.76 -9.75
C ASP A 27 26.27 26.92 -10.68
N ASP A 28 25.48 27.99 -10.65
CA ASP A 28 25.75 29.24 -11.35
C ASP A 28 26.26 30.22 -10.28
N GLY A 29 27.59 30.33 -10.21
CA GLY A 29 28.31 31.06 -9.17
C GLY A 29 29.58 31.66 -9.73
N SER A 30 29.44 32.86 -10.30
CA SER A 30 30.51 33.72 -10.79
C SER A 30 31.59 34.04 -9.74
N GLY A 31 32.87 33.85 -10.09
CA GLY A 31 34.01 34.35 -9.32
C GLY A 31 35.36 34.02 -9.97
N SER A 32 35.97 35.02 -10.63
CA SER A 32 37.32 34.99 -11.22
C SER A 32 38.43 34.71 -10.19
N SER A 33 39.49 33.98 -10.61
CA SER A 33 40.91 34.42 -10.67
C SER A 33 41.86 33.25 -11.03
N SER A 34 42.61 33.40 -12.14
CA SER A 34 44.01 32.98 -12.49
C SER A 34 44.72 31.89 -11.67
N ASP A 35 45.57 30.99 -12.15
CA ASP A 35 46.28 30.61 -13.39
C ASP A 35 46.61 29.09 -13.18
N SER A 36 46.93 28.20 -14.12
CA SER A 36 48.02 28.21 -15.09
C SER A 36 47.94 26.94 -15.99
N SER A 37 48.27 27.15 -17.26
CA SER A 37 48.59 26.28 -18.40
C SER A 37 48.84 24.77 -18.19
N SER A 38 48.28 23.92 -19.07
CA SER A 38 49.04 23.18 -20.11
C SER A 38 48.14 22.27 -21.00
N ASP A 39 48.14 22.59 -22.29
CA ASP A 39 48.11 21.78 -23.52
C ASP A 39 47.07 20.68 -23.83
N ASN A 40 46.27 21.01 -24.86
CA ASN A 40 46.03 20.29 -26.12
C ASN A 40 45.56 18.82 -26.04
N SER A 41 44.35 18.47 -26.51
CA SER A 41 44.12 18.08 -27.91
C SER A 41 42.61 18.01 -28.21
N GLY A 42 42.17 18.70 -29.26
CA GLY A 42 40.80 18.63 -29.75
C GLY A 42 40.51 17.34 -30.53
N SER A 43 39.30 16.80 -30.35
CA SER A 43 38.46 16.41 -31.49
C SER A 43 37.01 16.27 -31.03
N SER A 44 36.20 17.23 -31.47
CA SER A 44 34.75 17.17 -31.36
C SER A 44 34.21 16.13 -32.34
N TYR A 45 33.60 15.07 -31.83
CA TYR A 45 32.57 14.34 -32.56
C TYR A 45 31.25 14.50 -31.80
N SER A 46 30.46 15.43 -32.31
CA SER A 46 29.05 15.55 -31.96
C SER A 46 28.31 14.44 -32.69
N SER A 47 27.85 13.42 -31.96
CA SER A 47 26.87 12.46 -32.47
C SER A 47 25.61 12.54 -31.61
N ASN A 48 24.63 13.30 -32.11
CA ASN A 48 23.24 13.21 -31.70
C ASN A 48 22.76 11.78 -31.95
N GLY A 49 22.74 10.97 -30.90
CA GLY A 49 22.18 9.63 -30.89
C GLY A 49 21.06 9.55 -29.86
N PHE A 50 19.83 9.56 -30.35
CA PHE A 50 18.65 9.14 -29.61
C PHE A 50 18.90 7.77 -28.96
N GLN A 51 19.02 7.70 -27.63
CA GLN A 51 19.04 6.45 -26.87
C GLN A 51 17.92 6.46 -25.84
N GLY A 52 16.74 6.06 -26.33
CA GLY A 52 15.70 5.47 -25.52
C GLY A 52 16.08 4.05 -25.09
N PHE A 53 15.50 3.64 -23.95
CA PHE A 53 15.32 2.27 -23.47
C PHE A 53 16.54 1.34 -23.47
N GLY A 54 17.12 1.19 -22.27
CA GLY A 54 18.03 0.11 -21.93
C GLY A 54 19.49 0.52 -22.00
N ASN A 55 20.22 0.27 -20.91
CA ASN A 55 21.68 0.38 -20.80
C ASN A 55 22.28 1.75 -20.43
N SER A 56 22.12 2.13 -19.15
CA SER A 56 23.05 3.05 -18.48
C SER A 56 23.24 2.65 -17.00
N GLY A 57 24.38 2.03 -16.68
CA GLY A 57 24.90 1.94 -15.30
C GLY A 57 25.26 0.56 -14.71
N PHE A 58 25.91 -0.34 -15.44
CA PHE A 58 26.40 -1.63 -14.92
C PHE A 58 27.65 -1.57 -14.01
N PHE A 59 27.98 -0.40 -13.44
CA PHE A 59 28.99 -0.27 -12.37
C PHE A 59 28.58 0.74 -11.28
N SER A 60 27.31 0.67 -10.84
CA SER A 60 26.90 1.26 -9.55
C SER A 60 27.29 0.31 -8.43
N ASP A 61 27.97 0.83 -7.40
CA ASP A 61 28.37 0.09 -6.20
C ASP A 61 27.24 -0.83 -5.72
N SER A 62 27.55 -2.11 -5.51
CA SER A 62 26.59 -3.18 -5.27
C SER A 62 25.63 -2.88 -4.11
N TYR A 63 26.07 -2.04 -3.17
CA TYR A 63 25.29 -1.56 -2.04
C TYR A 63 24.22 -0.55 -2.46
N SER A 64 24.61 0.49 -3.20
CA SER A 64 23.75 1.58 -3.67
C SER A 64 22.55 1.08 -4.47
N THR A 65 22.78 0.16 -5.40
CA THR A 65 21.72 -0.44 -6.21
C THR A 65 20.71 -1.19 -5.34
N LYS A 66 21.17 -1.89 -4.29
CA LYS A 66 20.30 -2.64 -3.38
C LYS A 66 19.51 -1.72 -2.44
N VAL A 67 20.07 -0.57 -2.04
CA VAL A 67 19.31 0.47 -1.31
C VAL A 67 18.13 0.97 -2.14
N ILE A 68 18.39 1.28 -3.42
CA ILE A 68 17.34 1.74 -4.34
C ILE A 68 16.28 0.65 -4.53
N ALA A 69 16.70 -0.58 -4.81
CA ALA A 69 15.79 -1.71 -4.98
C ALA A 69 14.92 -1.94 -3.73
N HIS A 70 15.50 -1.90 -2.52
CA HIS A 70 14.76 -1.98 -1.27
C HIS A 70 13.70 -0.87 -1.18
N ALA A 71 14.10 0.39 -1.39
CA ALA A 71 13.21 1.54 -1.29
C ALA A 71 12.06 1.47 -2.29
N VAL A 72 12.33 1.10 -3.55
CA VAL A 72 11.31 0.97 -4.60
C VAL A 72 10.35 -0.16 -4.28
N LEU A 73 10.84 -1.36 -3.98
CA LEU A 73 9.99 -2.51 -3.69
C LEU A 73 9.11 -2.27 -2.45
N ALA A 74 9.68 -1.71 -1.38
CA ALA A 74 8.93 -1.38 -0.18
C ALA A 74 7.86 -0.30 -0.43
N THR A 75 8.19 0.73 -1.22
CA THR A 75 7.26 1.81 -1.57
C THR A 75 6.14 1.32 -2.46
N VAL A 76 6.41 0.47 -3.45
CA VAL A 76 5.38 -0.14 -4.29
C VAL A 76 4.45 -1.02 -3.46
N ALA A 77 4.99 -1.84 -2.56
CA ALA A 77 4.19 -2.71 -1.70
C ALA A 77 3.28 -1.91 -0.76
N PHE A 78 3.86 -1.03 0.08
CA PHE A 78 3.12 -0.32 1.14
C PHE A 78 2.49 1.01 0.72
N GLY A 79 3.12 1.74 -0.20
CA GLY A 79 2.60 3.00 -0.72
C GLY A 79 1.48 2.80 -1.74
N PHE A 80 1.41 1.64 -2.41
CA PHE A 80 0.43 1.40 -3.47
C PHE A 80 -0.33 0.09 -3.33
N LEU A 81 0.32 -1.08 -3.42
CA LEU A 81 -0.37 -2.35 -3.61
C LEU A 81 -1.28 -2.74 -2.44
N PHE A 82 -0.78 -2.67 -1.19
CA PHE A 82 -1.59 -2.98 -0.01
C PHE A 82 -2.79 -2.03 0.17
N PRO A 83 -2.61 -0.69 0.10
CA PRO A 83 -3.74 0.24 0.09
C PRO A 83 -4.74 -0.04 -1.03
N ALA A 84 -4.26 -0.22 -2.26
CA ALA A 84 -5.10 -0.46 -3.44
C ALA A 84 -5.94 -1.74 -3.29
N GLY A 85 -5.33 -2.85 -2.86
CA GLY A 85 -6.03 -4.10 -2.61
C GLY A 85 -7.10 -3.96 -1.53
N GLY A 86 -6.83 -3.18 -0.49
CA GLY A 86 -7.79 -2.85 0.57
C GLY A 86 -8.93 -1.93 0.11
N ILE A 87 -8.66 -0.97 -0.77
CA ILE A 87 -9.68 -0.11 -1.38
C ILE A 87 -10.59 -0.93 -2.31
N LEU A 88 -10.00 -1.80 -3.14
CA LEU A 88 -10.70 -2.61 -4.12
C LEU A 88 -11.80 -3.48 -3.48
N ILE A 89 -11.48 -4.21 -2.41
CA ILE A 89 -12.44 -5.10 -1.72
C ILE A 89 -13.57 -4.33 -1.01
N ARG A 90 -13.42 -3.01 -0.80
CA ARG A 90 -14.42 -2.17 -0.12
C ARG A 90 -15.35 -1.46 -1.10
N LEU A 91 -14.83 -1.04 -2.25
CA LEU A 91 -15.58 -0.24 -3.22
C LEU A 91 -16.23 -1.09 -4.31
N ALA A 92 -15.56 -2.16 -4.75
CA ALA A 92 -16.09 -3.06 -5.77
C ALA A 92 -17.08 -4.08 -5.17
N SER A 93 -17.98 -4.60 -6.00
CA SER A 93 -18.95 -5.63 -5.59
C SER A 93 -19.30 -6.51 -6.79
N PHE A 94 -18.61 -7.63 -6.95
CA PHE A 94 -18.88 -8.65 -7.98
C PHE A 94 -18.42 -10.05 -7.52
N ARG A 95 -18.87 -11.10 -8.21
CA ARG A 95 -18.52 -12.50 -7.91
C ARG A 95 -17.02 -12.75 -8.11
N GLY A 96 -16.34 -13.29 -7.10
CA GLY A 96 -14.90 -13.59 -7.16
C GLY A 96 -13.97 -12.46 -6.68
N LEU A 97 -14.50 -11.31 -6.26
CA LEU A 97 -13.70 -10.17 -5.77
C LEU A 97 -12.74 -10.55 -4.62
N TRP A 98 -13.13 -11.49 -3.75
CA TRP A 98 -12.29 -11.94 -2.65
C TRP A 98 -11.03 -12.67 -3.13
N VAL A 99 -11.11 -13.42 -4.26
CA VAL A 99 -9.95 -14.11 -4.86
C VAL A 99 -9.00 -13.08 -5.44
N ILE A 100 -9.53 -12.09 -6.16
CA ILE A 100 -8.72 -10.99 -6.70
C ILE A 100 -8.02 -10.25 -5.57
N HIS A 101 -8.73 -9.96 -4.47
CA HIS A 101 -8.12 -9.38 -3.28
C HIS A 101 -7.00 -10.27 -2.73
N ALA A 102 -7.25 -11.57 -2.54
CA ALA A 102 -6.25 -12.49 -2.02
C ALA A 102 -4.99 -12.56 -2.90
N VAL A 103 -5.15 -12.70 -4.22
CA VAL A 103 -4.04 -12.74 -5.18
C VAL A 103 -3.28 -11.42 -5.20
N TRP A 104 -3.98 -10.29 -5.19
CA TRP A 104 -3.38 -8.96 -5.15
C TRP A 104 -2.57 -8.73 -3.88
N GLN A 105 -3.10 -9.13 -2.73
CA GLN A 105 -2.39 -9.02 -1.45
C GLN A 105 -1.21 -10.00 -1.36
N LEU A 106 -1.31 -11.18 -1.97
CA LEU A 106 -0.19 -12.12 -2.05
C LEU A 106 0.95 -11.55 -2.90
N LEU A 107 0.64 -10.92 -4.03
CA LEU A 107 1.65 -10.23 -4.85
C LEU A 107 2.37 -9.14 -4.05
N ALA A 108 1.61 -8.29 -3.34
CA ALA A 108 2.16 -7.26 -2.47
C ALA A 108 3.04 -7.85 -1.34
N TYR A 109 2.61 -8.99 -0.78
CA TYR A 109 3.34 -9.72 0.26
C TYR A 109 4.69 -10.23 -0.22
N VAL A 110 4.74 -10.88 -1.40
CA VAL A 110 5.99 -11.38 -1.99
C VAL A 110 6.96 -10.22 -2.29
N LEU A 111 6.47 -9.12 -2.86
CA LEU A 111 7.28 -7.92 -3.08
C LEU A 111 7.85 -7.35 -1.78
N TYR A 112 7.05 -7.32 -0.71
CA TYR A 112 7.55 -6.85 0.58
C TYR A 112 8.55 -7.80 1.22
N ILE A 113 8.40 -9.13 1.08
CA ILE A 113 9.42 -10.09 1.52
C ILE A 113 10.75 -9.83 0.80
N ALA A 114 10.72 -9.60 -0.52
CA ALA A 114 11.92 -9.28 -1.28
C ALA A 114 12.56 -7.95 -0.80
N ALA A 115 11.74 -6.92 -0.59
CA ALA A 115 12.20 -5.65 -0.02
C ALA A 115 12.83 -5.85 1.37
N PHE A 116 12.16 -6.59 2.26
CA PHE A 116 12.65 -6.88 3.61
C PHE A 116 13.96 -7.66 3.58
N GLY A 117 14.09 -8.67 2.72
CA GLY A 117 15.32 -9.43 2.53
C GLY A 117 16.49 -8.54 2.12
N LEU A 118 16.26 -7.60 1.19
CA LEU A 118 17.26 -6.57 0.85
C LEU A 118 17.58 -5.67 2.05
N GLY A 119 16.58 -5.27 2.85
CA GLY A 119 16.78 -4.50 4.06
C GLY A 119 17.68 -5.21 5.09
N VAL A 120 17.45 -6.51 5.31
CA VAL A 120 18.30 -7.34 6.19
C VAL A 120 19.73 -7.39 5.65
N TRP A 121 19.90 -7.57 4.34
CA TRP A 121 21.23 -7.55 3.71
C TRP A 121 21.93 -6.18 3.90
N LEU A 122 21.20 -5.08 3.72
CA LEU A 122 21.74 -3.72 3.87
C LEU A 122 22.18 -3.41 5.29
N VAL A 123 21.46 -3.93 6.29
CA VAL A 123 21.83 -3.79 7.71
C VAL A 123 23.06 -4.62 8.04
N ARG A 124 23.21 -5.83 7.48
CA ARG A 124 24.35 -6.72 7.75
C ARG A 124 25.64 -6.27 7.06
N THR A 125 25.53 -5.74 5.85
CA THR A 125 26.68 -5.32 5.02
C THR A 125 26.97 -3.82 5.16
N GLY A 126 26.09 -3.08 5.83
CA GLY A 126 26.18 -1.62 5.93
C GLY A 126 27.33 -1.14 6.81
N PRO A 127 27.78 0.11 6.60
CA PRO A 127 28.92 0.69 7.32
C PRO A 127 28.63 1.02 8.80
N ARG A 128 27.36 0.92 9.23
CA ARG A 128 26.91 1.19 10.59
C ARG A 128 25.79 0.26 11.00
N ASN A 129 25.69 0.00 12.30
CA ASN A 129 24.55 -0.72 12.85
C ASN A 129 23.28 0.17 12.80
N MET A 130 22.29 -0.24 12.00
CA MET A 130 21.01 0.47 11.83
C MET A 130 19.86 -0.20 12.58
N LEU A 131 20.10 -1.30 13.31
CA LEU A 131 19.02 -2.04 13.99
C LEU A 131 18.33 -1.26 15.11
N HIS A 132 18.98 -0.21 15.63
CA HIS A 132 18.39 0.69 16.62
C HIS A 132 17.59 1.84 15.98
N ASP A 133 17.66 2.01 14.66
CA ASP A 133 16.83 3.00 13.98
C ASP A 133 15.37 2.52 13.94
N PRO A 134 14.38 3.43 14.05
CA PRO A 134 12.97 3.05 14.11
C PRO A 134 12.49 2.37 12.82
N HIS A 135 13.11 2.66 11.68
CA HIS A 135 12.69 2.11 10.38
C HIS A 135 12.87 0.58 10.27
N PRO A 136 14.06 0.01 10.55
CA PRO A 136 14.22 -1.45 10.59
C PRO A 136 13.34 -2.13 11.65
N ILE A 137 13.21 -1.55 12.85
CA ILE A 137 12.38 -2.11 13.94
C ILE A 137 10.92 -2.22 13.50
N ILE A 138 10.35 -1.12 12.97
CA ILE A 138 8.97 -1.11 12.49
C ILE A 138 8.83 -2.04 11.27
N GLY A 139 9.83 -2.12 10.40
CA GLY A 139 9.86 -3.04 9.26
C GLY A 139 9.74 -4.52 9.67
N ILE A 140 10.43 -4.92 10.74
CA ILE A 140 10.36 -6.27 11.32
C ILE A 140 8.98 -6.53 11.90
N VAL A 141 8.45 -5.58 12.69
CA VAL A 141 7.09 -5.67 13.26
C VAL A 141 6.06 -5.81 12.14
N LEU A 142 6.17 -5.01 11.08
CA LEU A 142 5.28 -5.10 9.91
C LEU A 142 5.31 -6.49 9.29
N LEU A 143 6.49 -7.08 9.05
CA LEU A 143 6.59 -8.43 8.50
C LEU A 143 5.89 -9.46 9.40
N GLY A 144 6.11 -9.37 10.72
CA GLY A 144 5.46 -10.25 11.69
C GLY A 144 3.92 -10.13 11.66
N LEU A 145 3.38 -8.91 11.65
CA LEU A 145 1.93 -8.68 11.59
C LEU A 145 1.34 -9.13 10.24
N LEU A 146 2.07 -8.91 9.15
CA LEU A 146 1.67 -9.27 7.79
C LEU A 146 1.64 -10.78 7.58
N PHE A 147 2.52 -11.54 8.24
CA PHE A 147 2.52 -13.00 8.22
C PHE A 147 1.20 -13.60 8.74
N PHE A 148 0.60 -13.01 9.77
CA PHE A 148 -0.68 -13.48 10.32
C PHE A 148 -1.91 -13.04 9.49
N GLN A 149 -1.79 -12.02 8.64
CA GLN A 149 -2.93 -11.50 7.87
C GLN A 149 -3.59 -12.53 6.94
N PRO A 150 -2.87 -13.34 6.14
CA PRO A 150 -3.46 -14.37 5.29
C PRO A 150 -4.24 -15.43 6.07
N PHE A 151 -3.70 -15.87 7.22
CA PHE A 151 -4.39 -16.84 8.10
C PHE A 151 -5.72 -16.28 8.60
N PHE A 152 -5.72 -15.04 9.11
CA PHE A 152 -6.96 -14.40 9.54
C PHE A 152 -7.91 -14.11 8.38
N GLY A 153 -7.39 -13.81 7.18
CA GLY A 153 -8.19 -13.60 5.97
C GLY A 153 -8.92 -14.85 5.51
N LEU A 154 -8.21 -15.99 5.46
CA LEU A 154 -8.82 -17.29 5.15
C LEU A 154 -9.87 -17.65 6.21
N LEU A 155 -9.51 -17.58 7.49
CA LEU A 155 -10.40 -17.95 8.57
C LEU A 155 -11.65 -17.06 8.61
N HIS A 156 -11.48 -15.74 8.39
CA HIS A 156 -12.60 -14.83 8.22
C HIS A 156 -13.52 -15.29 7.08
N HIS A 157 -12.97 -15.62 5.91
CA HIS A 157 -13.78 -16.03 4.77
C HIS A 157 -14.55 -17.34 5.03
N PHE A 158 -13.88 -18.36 5.55
CA PHE A 158 -14.51 -19.64 5.89
C PHE A 158 -15.62 -19.48 6.94
N LEU A 159 -15.36 -18.74 8.02
CA LEU A 159 -16.34 -18.55 9.09
C LEU A 159 -17.50 -17.64 8.67
N PHE A 160 -17.24 -16.62 7.86
CA PHE A 160 -18.28 -15.72 7.36
C PHE A 160 -19.22 -16.46 6.41
N ARG A 161 -18.70 -17.37 5.57
CA ARG A 161 -19.52 -18.24 4.72
C ARG A 161 -20.39 -19.20 5.53
N LYS A 162 -19.90 -19.65 6.69
CA LYS A 162 -20.57 -20.65 7.54
C LYS A 162 -21.61 -20.06 8.50
N HIS A 163 -21.37 -18.85 9.04
CA HIS A 163 -22.22 -18.25 10.07
C HIS A 163 -22.97 -17.00 9.62
N LEU A 164 -22.70 -16.46 8.42
CA LEU A 164 -23.27 -15.22 7.87
C LEU A 164 -23.16 -13.99 8.81
N ARG A 165 -22.30 -14.07 9.84
CA ARG A 165 -22.08 -13.05 10.86
C ARG A 165 -20.59 -12.77 11.01
N ARG A 166 -20.25 -11.54 11.44
CA ARG A 166 -18.87 -11.17 11.77
C ARG A 166 -18.42 -11.96 12.99
N THR A 167 -17.36 -12.73 12.82
CA THR A 167 -16.65 -13.43 13.90
C THR A 167 -15.50 -12.57 14.43
N LEU A 168 -14.94 -12.89 15.59
CA LEU A 168 -13.80 -12.17 16.17
C LEU A 168 -12.63 -12.02 15.18
N TRP A 169 -12.35 -13.09 14.41
CA TRP A 169 -11.34 -13.11 13.34
C TRP A 169 -11.60 -12.08 12.22
N SER A 170 -12.88 -11.76 11.98
CA SER A 170 -13.27 -10.72 11.03
C SER A 170 -12.81 -9.34 11.49
N TYR A 171 -13.00 -9.04 12.78
CA TYR A 171 -12.59 -7.77 13.36
C TYR A 171 -11.06 -7.67 13.44
N LEU A 172 -10.39 -8.74 13.86
CA LEU A 172 -8.93 -8.80 13.89
C LEU A 172 -8.34 -8.55 12.50
N HIS A 173 -8.80 -9.26 11.47
CA HIS A 173 -8.28 -9.07 10.10
C HIS A 173 -8.48 -7.63 9.60
N LEU A 174 -9.65 -7.03 9.85
CA LEU A 174 -9.98 -5.67 9.43
C LEU A 174 -9.15 -4.61 10.15
N TRP A 175 -9.04 -4.68 11.48
CA TRP A 175 -8.29 -3.71 12.28
C TRP A 175 -6.78 -3.84 12.06
N LEU A 176 -6.28 -5.08 12.05
CA LEU A 176 -4.87 -5.35 11.78
C LEU A 176 -4.47 -4.80 10.41
N GLY A 177 -5.29 -5.02 9.37
CA GLY A 177 -5.03 -4.47 8.04
C GLY A 177 -4.99 -2.94 7.99
N ARG A 178 -5.79 -2.24 8.81
CA ARG A 178 -5.76 -0.76 8.89
C ARG A 178 -4.49 -0.26 9.56
N ILE A 179 -4.09 -0.92 10.65
CA ILE A 179 -2.87 -0.59 11.40
C ILE A 179 -1.64 -0.85 10.53
N VAL A 180 -1.55 -2.03 9.91
CA VAL A 180 -0.40 -2.43 9.08
C VAL A 180 -0.20 -1.52 7.88
N VAL A 181 -1.27 -1.16 7.16
CA VAL A 181 -1.18 -0.22 6.03
C VAL A 181 -0.68 1.16 6.48
N THR A 182 -1.22 1.67 7.59
CA THR A 182 -0.84 3.00 8.10
C THR A 182 0.61 3.01 8.60
N LEU A 183 0.99 2.01 9.41
CA LEU A 183 2.36 1.86 9.88
C LEU A 183 3.36 1.66 8.74
N GLY A 184 2.98 0.94 7.68
CA GLY A 184 3.82 0.74 6.50
C GLY A 184 4.12 2.03 5.75
N ILE A 185 3.11 2.89 5.57
CA ILE A 185 3.29 4.22 4.97
C ILE A 185 4.18 5.11 5.85
N ILE A 186 3.94 5.12 7.17
CA ILE A 186 4.81 5.86 8.10
C ILE A 186 6.25 5.32 8.03
N ASN A 187 6.41 4.00 7.95
CA ASN A 187 7.71 3.35 7.89
C ASN A 187 8.48 3.70 6.62
N GLY A 188 7.82 3.83 5.47
CA GLY A 188 8.48 4.30 4.24
C GLY A 188 9.01 5.73 4.36
N GLY A 189 8.26 6.63 5.01
CA GLY A 189 8.73 7.97 5.34
C GLY A 189 9.94 7.97 6.29
N LEU A 190 9.94 7.08 7.30
CA LEU A 190 11.07 6.87 8.19
C LEU A 190 12.30 6.31 7.45
N GLY A 191 12.10 5.46 6.45
CA GLY A 191 13.15 4.94 5.58
C GLY A 191 13.84 6.06 4.79
N LEU A 192 13.07 6.99 4.21
CA LEU A 192 13.62 8.17 3.56
C LEU A 192 14.35 9.11 4.53
N ARG A 193 13.86 9.24 5.77
CA ARG A 193 14.57 9.99 6.82
C ARG A 193 15.89 9.32 7.20
N LEU A 194 15.92 7.98 7.28
CA LEU A 194 17.15 7.23 7.53
C LEU A 194 18.15 7.42 6.38
N ALA A 195 17.70 7.29 5.13
CA ALA A 195 18.54 7.46 3.95
C ALA A 195 19.17 8.87 3.85
N ARG A 196 18.47 9.93 4.28
CA ARG A 196 19.05 11.30 4.34
C ARG A 196 20.26 11.43 5.26
N ARG A 197 20.31 10.64 6.34
CA ARG A 197 21.41 10.67 7.31
C ARG A 197 22.59 9.81 6.88
N MET A 198 22.44 9.00 5.84
CA MET A 198 23.51 8.18 5.30
C MET A 198 24.45 9.02 4.42
N PRO A 199 25.76 8.73 4.43
CA PRO A 199 26.72 9.42 3.57
C PRO A 199 26.53 9.11 2.08
N PHE A 200 25.89 7.99 1.76
CA PHE A 200 25.60 7.52 0.41
C PHE A 200 24.09 7.44 0.17
N ASN A 201 23.66 7.53 -1.09
CA ASN A 201 22.26 7.31 -1.51
C ASN A 201 21.25 8.25 -0.83
N ARG A 202 21.64 9.52 -0.65
CA ARG A 202 20.75 10.54 -0.12
C ARG A 202 19.59 10.79 -1.09
N PRO A 203 18.34 10.63 -0.66
CA PRO A 203 17.20 10.93 -1.52
C PRO A 203 17.13 12.43 -1.77
N SER A 204 16.83 12.81 -3.01
CA SER A 204 16.61 14.21 -3.38
C SER A 204 15.40 14.80 -2.65
N ASN A 205 15.37 16.12 -2.48
CA ASN A 205 14.21 16.82 -1.91
C ASN A 205 12.94 16.51 -2.70
N GLY A 206 13.05 16.41 -4.03
CA GLY A 206 11.95 16.00 -4.91
C GLY A 206 11.44 14.60 -4.60
N ALA A 207 12.32 13.61 -4.35
CA ALA A 207 11.91 12.26 -3.97
C ALA A 207 11.17 12.23 -2.62
N ILE A 208 11.62 13.02 -1.65
CA ILE A 208 10.98 13.10 -0.33
C ILE A 208 9.59 13.73 -0.45
N ILE A 209 9.48 14.84 -1.16
CA ILE A 209 8.21 15.55 -1.38
C ILE A 209 7.26 14.67 -2.19
N GLY A 210 7.75 14.06 -3.28
CA GLY A 210 6.97 13.17 -4.13
C GLY A 210 6.40 11.99 -3.36
N TYR A 211 7.23 11.32 -2.54
CA TYR A 211 6.75 10.27 -1.64
C TYR A 211 5.70 10.79 -0.66
N GLY A 212 5.96 11.91 0.02
CA GLY A 212 5.06 12.47 1.02
C GLY A 212 3.68 12.78 0.45
N VAL A 213 3.63 13.42 -0.72
CA VAL A 213 2.37 13.75 -1.42
C VAL A 213 1.66 12.48 -1.89
N ALA A 214 2.37 11.58 -2.59
CA ALA A 214 1.76 10.36 -3.12
C ALA A 214 1.23 9.44 -2.01
N ALA A 215 2.02 9.23 -0.96
CA ALA A 215 1.65 8.41 0.18
C ALA A 215 0.51 9.04 1.00
N GLY A 216 0.52 10.38 1.18
CA GLY A 216 -0.56 11.11 1.84
C GLY A 216 -1.89 10.99 1.09
N VAL A 217 -1.87 11.18 -0.24
CA VAL A 217 -3.06 11.00 -1.09
C VAL A 217 -3.56 9.56 -1.05
N MET A 218 -2.68 8.58 -1.20
CA MET A 218 -3.05 7.16 -1.14
C MET A 218 -3.63 6.76 0.22
N TRP A 219 -3.04 7.25 1.31
CA TRP A 219 -3.56 7.00 2.65
C TRP A 219 -4.94 7.64 2.84
N LEU A 220 -5.14 8.87 2.37
CA LEU A 220 -6.45 9.53 2.42
C LEU A 220 -7.52 8.74 1.64
N LEU A 221 -7.21 8.30 0.42
CA LEU A 221 -8.10 7.45 -0.38
C LEU A 221 -8.43 6.14 0.34
N TYR A 222 -7.43 5.52 0.98
CA TYR A 222 -7.60 4.30 1.77
C TYR A 222 -8.56 4.53 2.95
N VAL A 223 -8.35 5.60 3.73
CA VAL A 223 -9.20 5.96 4.87
C VAL A 223 -10.63 6.26 4.43
N LEU A 224 -10.80 7.07 3.39
CA LEU A 224 -12.12 7.37 2.81
C LEU A 224 -12.84 6.09 2.36
N SER A 225 -12.12 5.17 1.69
CA SER A 225 -12.68 3.86 1.31
C SER A 225 -13.11 3.03 2.51
N ALA A 226 -12.36 3.09 3.63
CA ALA A 226 -12.67 2.37 4.85
C ALA A 226 -13.94 2.92 5.51
N ILE A 227 -14.09 4.25 5.56
CA ILE A 227 -15.27 4.92 6.10
C ILE A 227 -16.50 4.63 5.24
N ILE A 228 -16.41 4.82 3.92
CA ILE A 228 -17.51 4.57 2.99
C ILE A 228 -17.93 3.10 3.03
N GLY A 229 -16.96 2.18 3.02
CA GLY A 229 -17.19 0.74 3.08
C GLY A 229 -17.91 0.31 4.36
N GLU A 230 -17.56 0.87 5.52
CA GLU A 230 -18.24 0.58 6.78
C GLU A 230 -19.67 1.16 6.78
N ARG A 231 -19.84 2.42 6.39
CA ARG A 231 -21.15 3.09 6.31
C ARG A 231 -22.13 2.35 5.39
N ARG A 232 -21.68 1.90 4.22
CA ARG A 232 -22.52 1.14 3.28
C ARG A 232 -22.99 -0.18 3.89
N ARG A 233 -22.10 -0.89 4.60
CA ARG A 233 -22.43 -2.18 5.23
C ARG A 233 -23.35 -2.01 6.44
N SER A 234 -23.20 -0.94 7.22
CA SER A 234 -24.14 -0.62 8.32
C SER A 234 -25.54 -0.34 7.79
N ARG A 235 -25.69 0.47 6.74
CA ARG A 235 -27.00 0.76 6.12
C ARG A 235 -27.71 -0.49 5.61
N VAL A 236 -26.99 -1.40 4.96
CA VAL A 236 -27.57 -2.68 4.48
C VAL A 236 -28.05 -3.54 5.66
N ARG A 237 -27.31 -3.55 6.78
CA ARG A 237 -27.71 -4.27 8.00
C ARG A 237 -28.95 -3.65 8.65
N GLU A 238 -29.01 -2.33 8.75
CA GLU A 238 -30.17 -1.59 9.27
C GLU A 238 -31.42 -1.85 8.43
N GLN A 239 -31.30 -1.78 7.09
CA GLN A 239 -32.39 -2.08 6.17
C GLN A 239 -32.87 -3.54 6.29
N ALA A 240 -31.95 -4.50 6.39
CA ALA A 240 -32.30 -5.90 6.60
C ALA A 240 -33.01 -6.12 7.96
N ALA A 241 -32.55 -5.46 9.02
CA ALA A 241 -33.18 -5.52 10.34
C ALA A 241 -34.57 -4.87 10.35
N ALA A 242 -34.77 -3.77 9.61
CA ALA A 242 -36.06 -3.09 9.47
C ALA A 242 -37.09 -3.89 8.65
N GLN A 243 -36.64 -4.74 7.71
CA GLN A 243 -37.51 -5.58 6.89
C GLN A 243 -37.91 -6.90 7.59
N ALA A 244 -37.09 -7.41 8.52
CA ALA A 244 -37.37 -8.62 9.30
C ALA A 244 -38.70 -8.60 10.08
N PRO A 245 -39.12 -7.51 10.79
CA PRO A 245 -40.40 -7.48 11.50
C PRO A 245 -41.63 -7.41 10.57
N MET A 246 -41.49 -6.96 9.31
CA MET A 246 -42.60 -6.93 8.34
C MET A 246 -42.87 -8.30 7.72
N SER A 247 -41.84 -9.12 7.47
CA SER A 247 -42.00 -10.47 6.93
C SER A 247 -42.71 -11.42 7.89
N GLN A 248 -42.51 -11.27 9.21
CA GLN A 248 -43.15 -12.13 10.21
C GLN A 248 -44.65 -11.84 10.38
N LYS A 249 -45.11 -10.61 10.16
CA LYS A 249 -46.54 -10.26 10.16
C LYS A 249 -47.26 -10.72 8.89
N ALA A 250 -46.58 -10.79 7.75
CA ALA A 250 -47.18 -11.23 6.48
C ALA A 250 -47.36 -12.76 6.37
N TYR A 251 -46.69 -13.55 7.22
CA TYR A 251 -46.79 -15.02 7.25
C TYR A 251 -47.57 -15.56 8.48
N ALA A 252 -48.23 -14.71 9.27
CA ALA A 252 -49.15 -15.22 10.28
C ALA A 252 -50.39 -15.79 9.57
N PRO A 253 -50.65 -17.11 9.59
CA PRO A 253 -51.90 -17.63 9.04
C PRO A 253 -53.03 -17.01 9.85
N SER A 254 -53.98 -16.35 9.17
CA SER A 254 -55.18 -15.82 9.80
C SER A 254 -55.91 -17.00 10.45
N LYS A 255 -55.85 -17.12 11.77
CA LYS A 255 -56.76 -18.01 12.50
C LYS A 255 -58.16 -17.44 12.31
N SER A 256 -58.90 -17.94 11.33
CA SER A 256 -60.35 -17.76 11.26
C SER A 256 -60.94 -18.51 12.45
N SER A 257 -61.33 -17.77 13.48
CA SER A 257 -62.10 -18.27 14.60
C SER A 257 -63.49 -18.66 14.11
N SER A 258 -63.70 -19.93 13.76
CA SER A 258 -65.05 -20.49 13.69
C SER A 258 -65.46 -20.91 15.09
N THR A 259 -66.14 -20.01 15.79
CA THR A 259 -66.73 -20.25 17.10
C THR A 259 -67.77 -21.36 16.96
N GLY A 260 -67.42 -22.56 17.42
CA GLY A 260 -68.37 -23.66 17.59
C GLY A 260 -69.37 -23.29 18.68
N ARG A 261 -70.63 -23.10 18.29
CA ARG A 261 -71.75 -22.94 19.22
C ARG A 261 -72.43 -24.30 19.36
N GLY A 262 -71.97 -25.09 20.32
CA GLY A 262 -72.70 -26.25 20.82
C GLY A 262 -73.60 -25.84 21.98
N GLY A 263 -74.86 -26.29 21.98
CA GLY A 263 -75.76 -26.14 23.12
C GLY A 263 -77.20 -26.52 22.80
N ARG A 264 -77.58 -27.75 23.20
CA ARG A 264 -78.94 -28.30 23.30
C ARG A 264 -79.85 -27.43 24.19
N TYR A 265 -81.17 -27.53 24.04
CA TYR A 265 -82.19 -27.87 25.07
C TYR A 265 -83.59 -27.43 24.61
N ALA A 266 -84.58 -28.31 24.87
CA ALA A 266 -86.04 -28.22 24.69
C ALA A 266 -86.59 -28.37 23.27
#